data_AF-A0A8T3MN32-F1
#
_entry.id   AF-A0A8T3MN32-F1
#
_cell.length_a   1.000
_cell.length_b   1.000
_cell.length_c   1.000
_cell.angle_alpha   90.00
_cell.angle_beta   90.00
_cell.angle_gamma   90.00
#
_symmetry.space_group_name_H-M   'P 1'
#
loop_
_entity.id
_entity.type
_entity.pdbx_description
1 polymer ?
#
loop_
_entity_poly.entity_id
_entity_poly.type
_entity_poly.pdbx_seq_one_letter_code
_entity_poly.pdbx_strand_id
1 'polypeptide(L)' 'MRSIGVRELRQQASRHLRAVQAGETIQVTEHGKPFADLSGFRR' A
#
# COMPACT_ATOMS: atom_id res chain seq x y z
N MET A 1 10.25 4.55 -1.84
CA MET A 1 9.29 3.45 -1.56
C MET A 1 8.54 3.82 -0.30
N ARG A 2 7.21 3.86 -0.38
CA ARG A 2 6.34 4.21 0.75
C ARG A 2 5.94 2.93 1.48
N SER A 3 6.07 2.90 2.79
CA SER A 3 5.70 1.76 3.62
C SER A 3 4.57 2.14 4.57
N ILE A 4 3.53 1.31 4.65
CA ILE A 4 2.38 1.52 5.53
C ILE A 4 2.09 0.26 6.34
N GLY A 5 1.51 0.43 7.52
CA GLY A 5 1.05 -0.69 8.33
C GLY A 5 -0.31 -1.21 7.87
N VAL A 6 -0.61 -2.49 8.11
CA VAL A 6 -1.93 -3.09 7.83
C VAL A 6 -3.08 -2.32 8.49
N ARG A 7 -2.85 -1.75 9.69
CA ARG A 7 -3.81 -0.92 10.40
C ARG A 7 -4.08 0.42 9.69
N GLU A 8 -3.05 1.04 9.12
CA GLU A 8 -3.19 2.27 8.33
C GLU A 8 -3.93 1.98 7.03
N LEU A 9 -3.54 0.91 6.33
CA LEU A 9 -4.20 0.45 5.11
C LEU A 9 -5.70 0.25 5.34
N ARG A 10 -6.11 -0.39 6.45
CA ARG A 10 -7.54 -0.59 6.77
C ARG A 10 -8.29 0.73 7.02
N GLN A 11 -7.66 1.71 7.66
CA GLN A 11 -8.30 2.98 8.03
C GLN A 11 -8.34 3.98 6.86
N GLN A 12 -7.37 3.93 5.95
CA GLN A 12 -7.20 4.91 4.88
C GLN A 12 -7.08 4.27 3.49
N ALA A 13 -7.71 3.11 3.28
CA ALA A 13 -7.60 2.30 2.07
C ALA A 13 -7.76 3.13 0.79
N SER A 14 -8.84 3.91 0.66
CA SER A 14 -9.12 4.73 -0.53
C SER A 14 -8.02 5.75 -0.85
N ARG A 15 -7.32 6.28 0.16
CA ARG A 15 -6.19 7.21 -0.06
C ARG A 15 -5.00 6.49 -0.68
N HIS A 16 -4.65 5.32 -0.16
CA HIS A 16 -3.51 4.55 -0.66
C HIS A 16 -3.81 3.94 -2.04
N LEU A 17 -5.04 3.46 -2.26
CA LEU A 17 -5.46 2.95 -3.56
C LEU A 17 -5.39 4.01 -4.66
N ARG A 18 -5.70 5.29 -4.36
CA ARG A 18 -5.52 6.39 -5.34
C ARG A 18 -4.05 6.61 -5.72
N ALA A 19 -3.15 6.50 -4.76
CA ALA A 19 -1.71 6.58 -5.05
C ALA A 19 -1.24 5.39 -5.91
N VAL A 20 -1.77 4.20 -5.63
CA VAL A 20 -1.50 2.99 -6.42
C VAL A 20 -2.05 3.09 -7.85
N GLN A 21 -3.24 3.67 -8.00
CA GLN A 21 -3.82 3.98 -9.32
C GLN A 21 -2.98 5.01 -10.09
N ALA A 22 -2.32 5.94 -9.40
CA ALA A 22 -1.37 6.88 -10.00
C ALA A 22 -0.02 6.25 -10.36
N GLY A 23 0.17 4.95 -10.12
CA GLY A 23 1.37 4.19 -10.47
C GLY A 23 2.36 4.01 -9.33
N GLU A 24 2.02 4.41 -8.09
CA GLU A 24 2.88 4.16 -6.93
C GLU A 24 2.79 2.69 -6.48
N THR A 25 3.93 2.09 -6.11
CA THR A 25 3.96 0.82 -5.37
C THR A 25 4.18 1.10 -3.89
N ILE A 26 3.31 0.56 -3.04
CA ILE A 26 3.34 0.77 -1.60
C ILE A 26 3.63 -0.55 -0.87
N GLN A 27 4.66 -0.55 -0.03
CA GLN A 27 5.01 -1.68 0.81
C GLN A 27 4.06 -1.75 2.02
N VAL A 28 3.53 -2.94 2.29
CA VAL A 28 2.63 -3.19 3.42
C VAL A 28 3.38 -3.99 4.47
N THR A 29 3.27 -3.52 5.71
CA THR A 29 3.93 -4.10 6.87
C THR A 29 2.92 -4.59 7.91
N GLU A 30 3.30 -5.65 8.60
CA GLU A 30 2.61 -6.18 9.78
C GLU A 30 3.62 -6.26 10.92
N HIS A 31 3.29 -5.64 12.07
CA HIS A 31 4.22 -5.49 13.20
C HIS A 31 5.62 -4.95 12.79
N GLY A 32 5.66 -4.02 11.83
CA GLY A 32 6.90 -3.41 11.31
C GLY A 32 7.69 -4.29 10.34
N LYS A 33 7.23 -5.51 10.05
CA LYS A 33 7.85 -6.42 9.09
C LYS A 33 7.11 -6.36 7.76
N PRO A 34 7.80 -6.17 6.63
CA PRO A 34 7.14 -6.18 5.33
C PRO A 34 6.69 -7.57 4.93
N PHE A 35 5.49 -7.67 4.34
CA PHE A 35 4.94 -8.94 3.87
C PHE A 35 4.31 -8.87 2.48
N ALA A 36 4.00 -7.68 1.97
CA ALA A 36 3.38 -7.51 0.67
C ALA A 36 3.71 -6.15 0.05
N ASP A 37 3.59 -6.07 -1.27
CA ASP A 37 3.56 -4.81 -2.01
C ASP A 37 2.19 -4.65 -2.67
N LEU A 38 1.61 -3.47 -2.51
CA LEU A 38 0.37 -3.05 -3.15
C LEU A 38 0.73 -2.26 -4.40
N SER A 39 0.34 -2.77 -5.57
CA SER A 39 0.59 -2.16 -6.88
C SER A 39 -0.65 -2.23 -7.77
N GLY A 40 -0.74 -1.32 -8.74
CA GLY A 40 -1.78 -1.31 -9.74
C GLY A 40 -1.47 -2.35 -10.82
N PHE A 41 -2.52 -2.91 -11.43
CA PHE A 41 -2.34 -3.78 -12.59
C PHE A 41 -1.91 -2.94 -13.81
N ARG A 42 -0.85 -3.36 -14.50
CA ARG A 42 -0.58 -2.87 -15.87
C ARG A 42 -1.38 -3.72 -16.85
N ARG A 43 -2.16 -3.06 -17.71
CA ARG A 43 -2.74 -3.67 -18.92
C ARG A 43 -1.90 -3.30 -20.13
#